data_AF-A0A1P8X685-F1
#
_entry.id   AF-A0A1P8X685-F1
#
_cell.length_a   1.000
_cell.length_b   1.000
_cell.length_c   1.000
_cell.angle_alpha   90.00
_cell.angle_beta   90.00
_cell.angle_gamma   90.00
#
_symmetry.space_group_name_H-M   'P 1'
#
loop_
_entity.id
_entity.type
_entity.pdbx_description
1 polymer ?
#
loop_
_entity_poly.entity_id
_entity_poly.type
_entity_poly.pdbx_seq_one_letter_code
_entity_poly.pdbx_strand_id
1 'polypeptide(L)'
;MLSGEQWLDTLALAGVPAFLCRHLDTTIVITARTPDFESMMARRLLGLDENAVRDLVRGSLPRTRADAAVHMRAEDETWNCVAVPLRGDDAAAQYLVLLRVPTQQQTRDDIFYTVVQNLPDIVSRYDRNYRHLYVNPAVDAVTTPLRAPDFIGKDHSELNMPRELTTKWQSVYRTVFESGETVEDEFEFMTPTGVRHFLFRAVPEFGEDAAVRTVLNAARDISQLKDLQRQLEVLAQTDSLTSLLNRRSFEDRMNRELARVAQGEGTLTVLLLDVDNFKAINDQFGHSAGDDVLIAIAGVLRQEIQVHDFAARLGGDEFCVGLVDADPAEINTITHRVRARVDDLVDSTRHKLGVGVSIGLVSAEPTDRSVADVLARVDGLMYREKTRLRRANADGMPGGEAPLME
;
A
#
# COMPACT_ATOMS: atom_id res chain seq x y z
N MET A 1 -52.66 28.38 20.89
CA MET A 1 -51.40 28.51 20.15
C MET A 1 -50.80 29.85 20.53
N LEU A 2 -49.50 29.91 20.81
CA LEU A 2 -48.84 31.18 21.12
C LEU A 2 -48.91 32.12 19.90
N SER A 3 -49.13 33.41 20.12
CA SER A 3 -49.08 34.43 19.07
C SER A 3 -47.64 34.62 18.57
N GLY A 4 -47.47 35.23 17.39
CA GLY A 4 -46.14 35.50 16.84
C GLY A 4 -45.25 36.36 17.75
N GLU A 5 -45.86 37.29 18.49
CA GLU A 5 -45.17 38.13 19.47
C GLU A 5 -44.72 37.33 20.70
N GLN A 6 -45.56 36.41 21.20
CA GLN A 6 -45.18 35.52 22.31
C GLN A 6 -44.01 34.59 21.96
N TRP A 7 -43.92 34.16 20.69
CA TRP A 7 -42.78 33.42 20.18
C TRP A 7 -41.51 34.27 20.13
N LEU A 8 -41.62 35.52 19.67
CA LEU A 8 -40.50 36.47 19.66
C LEU A 8 -39.96 36.74 21.05
N ASP A 9 -40.83 36.95 22.05
CA ASP A 9 -40.42 37.15 23.45
C ASP A 9 -39.65 35.94 24.00
N THR A 10 -40.12 34.73 23.67
CA THR A 10 -39.44 33.48 24.07
C THR A 10 -38.06 33.36 23.45
N LEU A 11 -37.93 33.71 22.17
CA LEU A 11 -36.65 33.67 21.44
C LEU A 11 -35.69 34.77 21.92
N ALA A 12 -36.20 35.94 22.27
CA ALA A 12 -35.41 37.02 22.86
C ALA A 12 -34.80 36.60 24.21
N LEU A 13 -35.55 35.89 25.06
CA LEU A 13 -35.02 35.33 26.31
C LEU A 13 -33.95 34.26 26.08
N ALA A 14 -34.03 33.54 24.96
CA ALA A 14 -33.06 32.50 24.57
C ALA A 14 -31.85 33.04 23.80
N GLY A 15 -31.75 34.35 23.58
CA GLY A 15 -30.64 34.96 22.83
C GLY A 15 -30.63 34.60 21.34
N VAL A 16 -31.78 34.22 20.77
CA VAL A 16 -31.87 33.78 19.38
C VAL A 16 -32.18 34.98 18.48
N PRO A 17 -31.33 35.26 17.46
CA PRO A 17 -31.64 36.30 16.49
C PRO A 17 -32.83 35.87 15.62
N ALA A 18 -33.94 36.60 15.74
CA ALA A 18 -35.16 36.30 15.01
C ALA A 18 -35.98 37.57 14.74
N PHE A 19 -36.86 37.49 13.75
CA PHE A 19 -37.82 38.55 13.46
C PHE A 19 -39.15 37.98 12.96
N LEU A 20 -40.22 38.73 13.19
CA LEU A 20 -41.54 38.46 12.63
C LEU A 20 -41.72 39.30 11.38
N CYS A 21 -42.17 38.67 10.30
CA CYS A 21 -42.51 39.39 9.08
C CYS A 21 -43.85 38.96 8.51
N ARG A 22 -44.42 39.87 7.71
CA ARG A 22 -45.64 39.65 6.95
C ARG A 22 -45.38 39.91 5.48
N HIS A 23 -45.98 39.09 4.64
CA HIS A 23 -45.97 39.31 3.19
C HIS A 23 -47.11 40.28 2.82
N LEU A 24 -46.75 41.47 2.32
CA LEU A 24 -47.69 42.48 1.82
C LEU A 24 -47.41 42.71 0.33
N ASP A 25 -48.28 42.17 -0.52
CA ASP A 25 -48.22 42.24 -1.99
C ASP A 25 -46.87 41.81 -2.59
N THR A 26 -45.95 42.75 -2.87
CA THR A 26 -44.61 42.50 -3.43
C THR A 26 -43.48 42.74 -2.44
N THR A 27 -43.80 43.01 -1.18
CA THR A 27 -42.84 43.39 -0.15
C THR A 27 -42.98 42.55 1.11
N ILE A 28 -41.85 42.33 1.79
CA ILE A 28 -41.83 41.74 3.13
C ILE A 28 -41.63 42.87 4.13
N VAL A 29 -42.56 42.98 5.06
CA VAL A 29 -42.49 43.95 6.14
C VAL A 29 -42.16 43.23 7.43
N ILE A 30 -41.03 43.60 8.03
CA ILE A 30 -40.63 43.12 9.36
C ILE A 30 -41.44 43.91 10.39
N THR A 31 -42.26 43.22 11.15
CA THR A 31 -43.18 43.83 12.12
C THR A 31 -42.61 43.87 13.54
N ALA A 32 -41.72 42.93 13.89
CA ALA A 32 -41.05 42.89 15.19
C ALA A 32 -39.73 42.10 15.10
N ARG A 33 -38.80 42.32 16.04
CA ARG A 33 -37.43 41.78 16.06
C ARG A 33 -37.02 41.38 17.48
N THR A 34 -36.10 40.43 17.61
CA THR A 34 -35.40 40.22 18.88
C THR A 34 -34.22 41.19 19.04
N PRO A 35 -33.81 41.55 20.27
CA PRO A 35 -32.65 42.40 20.51
C PRO A 35 -31.35 41.86 19.89
N ASP A 36 -31.17 40.53 19.85
CA ASP A 36 -30.02 39.89 19.23
C ASP A 36 -29.98 40.07 17.71
N PHE A 37 -31.15 40.06 17.05
CA PHE A 37 -31.24 40.39 15.63
C PHE A 37 -30.81 41.84 15.37
N GLU A 38 -31.33 42.79 16.16
CA GLU A 38 -30.97 44.21 16.04
C GLU A 38 -29.48 44.47 16.29
N SER A 39 -28.93 43.86 17.34
CA SER A 39 -27.51 43.93 17.69
C SER A 39 -26.63 43.38 16.55
N MET A 40 -27.04 42.26 15.94
CA MET A 40 -26.29 41.64 14.85
C MET A 40 -26.32 42.49 13.57
N MET A 41 -27.47 43.08 13.21
CA MET A 41 -27.56 44.01 12.08
C MET A 41 -26.73 45.29 12.32
N ALA A 42 -26.79 45.85 13.54
CA ALA A 42 -26.04 47.05 13.90
C ALA A 42 -24.52 46.85 13.83
N ARG A 43 -24.04 45.65 14.18
CA ARG A 43 -22.61 45.30 14.16
C ARG A 43 -22.09 44.92 12.78
N ARG A 44 -22.97 44.68 11.78
CA ARG A 44 -22.61 44.14 10.45
C ARG A 44 -21.66 42.94 10.53
N LEU A 45 -21.93 42.03 11.47
CA LEU A 45 -21.16 40.79 11.60
C LEU A 45 -21.15 40.03 10.27
N LEU A 46 -19.97 39.69 9.75
CA LEU A 46 -19.77 39.03 8.44
C LEU A 46 -20.33 39.81 7.23
N GLY A 47 -20.48 41.14 7.32
CA GLY A 47 -21.05 41.95 6.23
C GLY A 47 -22.57 41.82 6.11
N LEU A 48 -23.22 41.18 7.09
CA LEU A 48 -24.65 40.98 7.14
C LEU A 48 -25.41 42.31 7.30
N ASP A 49 -26.25 42.62 6.32
CA ASP A 49 -27.16 43.77 6.32
C ASP A 49 -28.62 43.28 6.32
N GLU A 50 -29.50 44.04 6.96
CA GLU A 50 -30.94 43.76 7.01
C GLU A 50 -31.55 43.71 5.60
N ASN A 51 -31.00 44.49 4.65
CA ASN A 51 -31.44 44.45 3.25
C ASN A 51 -31.15 43.08 2.60
N ALA A 52 -29.97 42.51 2.82
CA ALA A 52 -29.60 41.21 2.28
C ALA A 52 -30.50 40.09 2.85
N VAL A 53 -30.80 40.16 4.16
CA VAL A 53 -31.73 39.23 4.81
C VAL A 53 -33.14 39.38 4.23
N ARG A 54 -33.63 40.61 4.04
CA ARG A 54 -34.95 40.86 3.44
C ARG A 54 -35.04 40.39 2.00
N ASP A 55 -34.00 40.61 1.20
CA ASP A 55 -33.97 40.20 -0.21
C ASP A 55 -33.99 38.67 -0.36
N LEU A 56 -33.20 37.94 0.45
CA LEU A 56 -33.20 36.48 0.45
C LEU A 56 -34.57 35.91 0.86
N VAL A 57 -35.13 36.46 1.94
CA VAL A 57 -36.43 36.03 2.48
C VAL A 57 -37.55 36.35 1.49
N ARG A 58 -37.50 37.50 0.79
CA ARG A 58 -38.45 37.87 -0.27
C ARG A 58 -38.36 36.94 -1.48
N GLY A 59 -37.15 36.56 -1.89
CA GLY A 59 -36.95 35.66 -3.03
C GLY A 59 -37.45 34.24 -2.77
N SER A 60 -37.48 33.81 -1.50
CA SER A 60 -37.64 32.40 -1.15
C SER A 60 -38.97 32.07 -0.45
N LEU A 61 -39.63 33.04 0.19
CA LEU A 61 -40.93 32.80 0.83
C LEU A 61 -42.08 32.82 -0.17
N PRO A 62 -42.99 31.82 -0.14
CA PRO A 62 -44.18 31.84 -0.97
C PRO A 62 -45.13 32.98 -0.54
N ARG A 63 -45.83 33.56 -1.53
CA ARG A 63 -46.80 34.65 -1.30
C ARG A 63 -48.04 34.17 -0.55
N THR A 64 -48.43 32.93 -0.80
CA THR A 64 -49.45 32.22 -0.04
C THR A 64 -48.78 31.48 1.12
N ARG A 65 -49.54 31.28 2.19
CA ARG A 65 -49.08 30.59 3.38
C ARG A 65 -48.44 29.24 3.04
N ALA A 66 -47.23 29.00 3.58
CA ALA A 66 -46.54 27.71 3.46
C ALA A 66 -47.10 26.69 4.45
N ASP A 67 -47.11 25.42 4.06
CA ASP A 67 -47.53 24.31 4.93
C ASP A 67 -46.42 23.82 5.88
N ALA A 68 -45.16 24.14 5.56
CA ALA A 68 -43.96 23.73 6.31
C ALA A 68 -42.97 24.88 6.47
N ALA A 69 -41.97 24.68 7.32
CA ALA A 69 -40.87 25.63 7.48
C ALA A 69 -40.01 25.69 6.20
N VAL A 70 -39.55 26.89 5.85
CA VAL A 70 -38.74 27.15 4.66
C VAL A 70 -37.30 27.45 5.10
N HIS A 71 -36.36 26.65 4.62
CA HIS A 71 -34.92 26.83 4.88
C HIS A 71 -34.29 27.62 3.73
N MET A 72 -33.50 28.64 4.06
CA MET A 72 -32.87 29.55 3.10
C MET A 72 -31.41 29.76 3.49
N ARG A 73 -30.52 29.80 2.51
CA ARG A 73 -29.08 30.01 2.72
C ARG A 73 -28.61 31.21 1.89
N ALA A 74 -27.70 31.99 2.44
CA ALA A 74 -27.07 33.08 1.71
C ALA A 74 -26.19 32.54 0.57
N GLU A 75 -26.03 33.32 -0.50
CA GLU A 75 -25.20 32.93 -1.67
C GLU A 75 -23.72 32.70 -1.30
N ASP A 76 -23.21 33.44 -0.33
CA ASP A 76 -21.84 33.31 0.19
C ASP A 76 -21.71 32.20 1.25
N GLU A 77 -22.81 31.50 1.54
CA GLU A 77 -22.92 30.43 2.53
C GLU A 77 -22.58 30.81 3.98
N THR A 78 -22.38 32.10 4.28
CA THR A 78 -21.89 32.57 5.60
C THR A 78 -22.99 32.61 6.67
N TRP A 79 -24.26 32.55 6.28
CA TRP A 79 -25.41 32.47 7.17
C TRP A 79 -26.60 31.77 6.51
N ASN A 80 -27.55 31.30 7.32
CA ASN A 80 -28.82 30.74 6.87
C ASN A 80 -29.97 31.21 7.75
N CYS A 81 -31.19 31.14 7.22
CA CYS A 81 -32.39 31.41 7.98
C CYS A 81 -33.47 30.35 7.77
N VAL A 82 -34.31 30.19 8.77
CA VAL A 82 -35.44 29.27 8.76
C VAL A 82 -36.71 30.07 9.04
N ALA A 83 -37.64 30.07 8.10
CA ALA A 83 -38.92 30.74 8.25
C ALA A 83 -40.03 29.73 8.59
N VAL A 84 -40.69 29.95 9.72
CA VAL A 84 -41.78 29.10 10.23
C VAL A 84 -43.12 29.81 10.02
N PRO A 85 -44.08 29.23 9.28
CA PRO A 85 -45.39 29.84 9.06
C PRO A 85 -46.22 29.83 10.35
N LEU A 86 -46.79 30.98 10.74
CA LEU A 86 -47.64 31.10 11.93
C LEU A 86 -49.11 30.84 11.62
N ARG A 87 -49.85 30.29 12.60
CA ARG A 87 -51.31 30.09 12.54
C ARG A 87 -52.03 31.33 13.07
N GLY A 88 -52.77 32.04 12.23
CA GLY A 88 -53.63 33.16 12.60
C GLY A 88 -54.80 33.35 11.63
N ASP A 89 -55.83 34.09 12.05
CA ASP A 89 -57.07 34.40 11.29
C ASP A 89 -56.89 35.51 10.22
N ASP A 90 -55.68 36.04 10.08
CA ASP A 90 -55.35 37.17 9.20
C ASP A 90 -55.13 36.68 7.74
N ALA A 91 -55.62 37.41 6.74
CA ALA A 91 -55.51 37.02 5.33
C ALA A 91 -54.07 37.05 4.79
N ALA A 92 -53.15 37.72 5.48
CA ALA A 92 -51.74 37.84 5.09
C ALA A 92 -50.87 36.75 5.75
N ALA A 93 -50.01 36.10 4.97
CA ALA A 93 -49.10 35.06 5.48
C ALA A 93 -48.04 35.68 6.41
N GLN A 94 -48.03 35.23 7.67
CA GLN A 94 -47.07 35.64 8.69
C GLN A 94 -46.02 34.55 8.93
N TYR A 95 -44.77 34.96 9.05
CA TYR A 95 -43.63 34.07 9.26
C TYR A 95 -42.76 34.54 10.41
N LEU A 96 -42.35 33.59 11.25
CA LEU A 96 -41.28 33.78 12.21
C LEU A 96 -39.97 33.32 11.57
N VAL A 97 -39.02 34.22 11.39
CA VAL A 97 -37.74 33.94 10.73
C VAL A 97 -36.65 33.89 11.79
N LEU A 98 -35.99 32.74 11.91
CA LEU A 98 -34.82 32.52 12.75
C LEU A 98 -33.57 32.65 11.90
N LEU A 99 -32.61 33.44 12.35
CA LEU A 99 -31.35 33.67 11.66
C LEU A 99 -30.22 32.94 12.38
N ARG A 100 -29.44 32.16 11.63
CA ARG A 100 -28.34 31.36 12.15
C ARG A 100 -27.06 31.66 11.39
N VAL A 101 -26.05 32.08 12.13
CA VAL A 101 -24.69 32.30 11.67
C VAL A 101 -23.82 31.19 12.27
N PRO A 102 -23.20 30.30 11.45
CA PRO A 102 -22.27 29.31 11.95
C PRO A 102 -21.13 29.96 12.72
N THR A 103 -20.75 29.40 13.86
CA THR A 103 -19.58 29.91 14.60
C THR A 103 -18.29 29.60 13.83
N GLN A 104 -17.23 30.38 14.05
CA GLN A 104 -15.90 30.10 13.46
C GLN A 104 -15.39 28.69 13.83
N GLN A 105 -15.79 28.19 15.00
CA GLN A 105 -15.52 26.84 15.46
C GLN A 105 -16.26 25.78 14.61
N GLN A 106 -17.56 25.96 14.36
CA GLN A 106 -18.34 25.05 13.51
C GLN A 106 -17.77 24.97 12.09
N THR A 107 -17.38 26.11 11.52
CA THR A 107 -16.80 26.13 10.16
C THR A 107 -15.46 25.39 10.11
N ARG A 108 -14.62 25.53 11.13
CA ARG A 108 -13.34 24.81 11.24
C ARG A 108 -13.56 23.30 11.41
N ASP A 109 -14.51 22.91 12.24
CA ASP A 109 -14.85 21.52 12.50
C ASP A 109 -15.42 20.85 11.23
N ASP A 110 -16.25 21.55 10.46
CA ASP A 110 -16.80 21.08 9.18
C ASP A 110 -15.71 20.87 8.11
N ILE A 111 -14.76 21.82 8.01
CA ILE A 111 -13.61 21.70 7.09
C ILE A 111 -12.73 20.51 7.50
N PHE A 112 -12.41 20.37 8.78
CA PHE A 112 -11.60 19.25 9.27
C PHE A 112 -12.30 17.91 9.04
N TYR A 113 -13.61 17.83 9.33
CA TYR A 113 -14.42 16.64 9.09
C TYR A 113 -14.39 16.27 7.60
N THR A 114 -14.58 17.24 6.71
CA THR A 114 -14.54 17.02 5.26
C THR A 114 -13.20 16.45 4.80
N VAL A 115 -12.09 16.96 5.33
CA VAL A 115 -10.74 16.42 5.02
C VAL A 115 -10.65 14.97 5.44
N VAL A 116 -10.97 14.64 6.70
CA VAL A 116 -10.84 13.26 7.22
C VAL A 116 -11.75 12.28 6.48
N GLN A 117 -12.96 12.70 6.09
CA GLN A 117 -13.90 11.89 5.32
C GLN A 117 -13.40 11.53 3.92
N ASN A 118 -12.51 12.34 3.34
CA ASN A 118 -11.97 12.14 1.99
C ASN A 118 -10.52 11.64 1.97
N LEU A 119 -9.93 11.35 3.14
CA LEU A 119 -8.62 10.74 3.21
C LEU A 119 -8.69 9.30 2.66
N PRO A 120 -7.69 8.86 1.88
CA PRO A 120 -7.59 7.47 1.43
C PRO A 120 -7.18 6.52 2.57
N ASP A 121 -6.50 7.04 3.59
CA ASP A 121 -6.12 6.30 4.79
C ASP A 121 -7.35 6.09 5.69
N ILE A 122 -7.43 4.92 6.32
CA ILE A 122 -8.49 4.60 7.29
C ILE A 122 -8.17 5.31 8.59
N VAL A 123 -9.03 6.25 8.97
CA VAL A 123 -8.91 7.00 10.22
C VAL A 123 -10.01 6.54 11.16
N SER A 124 -9.65 6.06 12.33
CA SER A 124 -10.59 5.64 13.37
C SER A 124 -10.20 6.14 14.75
N ARG A 125 -11.18 6.27 15.64
CA ARG A 125 -10.97 6.69 17.02
C ARG A 125 -11.60 5.69 17.97
N TYR A 126 -10.92 5.39 19.07
CA TYR A 126 -11.36 4.40 20.06
C TYR A 126 -11.46 4.98 21.46
N ASP A 127 -12.40 4.45 22.24
CA ASP A 127 -12.46 4.66 23.69
C ASP A 127 -11.59 3.65 24.46
N ARG A 128 -11.56 3.78 25.79
CA ARG A 128 -10.80 2.87 26.69
C ARG A 128 -11.30 1.42 26.70
N ASN A 129 -12.48 1.16 26.16
CA ASN A 129 -13.04 -0.18 25.99
C ASN A 129 -12.84 -0.71 24.57
N TYR A 130 -11.97 -0.06 23.77
CA TYR A 130 -11.65 -0.40 22.38
C TYR A 130 -12.83 -0.28 21.41
N ARG A 131 -13.89 0.44 21.81
CA ARG A 131 -15.07 0.66 20.97
C ARG A 131 -14.84 1.85 20.05
N HIS A 132 -15.28 1.75 18.80
CA HIS A 132 -15.11 2.84 17.82
C HIS A 132 -16.01 4.02 18.19
N LEU A 133 -15.40 5.20 18.35
CA LEU A 133 -16.08 6.48 18.45
C LEU A 133 -16.25 7.14 17.09
N TYR A 134 -15.35 6.84 16.16
CA TYR A 134 -15.34 7.36 14.80
C TYR A 134 -14.61 6.40 13.88
N VAL A 135 -15.03 6.33 12.63
CA VAL A 135 -14.26 5.79 11.51
C VAL A 135 -14.67 6.51 10.23
N ASN A 136 -13.71 6.83 9.36
CA ASN A 136 -13.99 7.45 8.07
C ASN A 136 -14.41 6.41 7.00
N PRO A 137 -15.02 6.83 5.88
CA PRO A 137 -15.54 5.92 4.86
C PRO A 137 -14.48 5.08 4.13
N ALA A 138 -13.18 5.40 4.28
CA ALA A 138 -12.11 4.61 3.68
C ALA A 138 -12.13 3.13 4.14
N VAL A 139 -12.65 2.85 5.34
CA VAL A 139 -12.82 1.47 5.86
C VAL A 139 -13.73 0.60 4.99
N ASP A 140 -14.66 1.23 4.26
CA ASP A 140 -15.67 0.55 3.46
C ASP A 140 -15.07 -0.22 2.28
N ALA A 141 -13.98 0.31 1.72
CA ALA A 141 -13.29 -0.28 0.59
C ALA A 141 -12.61 -1.62 0.95
N VAL A 142 -12.30 -1.83 2.24
CA VAL A 142 -11.50 -2.97 2.69
C VAL A 142 -12.33 -3.99 3.48
N THR A 143 -13.43 -3.59 4.12
CA THR A 143 -14.20 -4.42 5.08
C THR A 143 -15.59 -4.87 4.60
N THR A 144 -15.83 -4.93 3.28
CA THR A 144 -17.14 -5.34 2.73
C THR A 144 -17.62 -6.69 3.29
N PRO A 145 -18.87 -6.81 3.76
CA PRO A 145 -19.99 -5.88 3.58
C PRO A 145 -20.12 -4.76 4.62
N LEU A 146 -19.24 -4.69 5.62
CA LEU A 146 -19.31 -3.68 6.67
C LEU A 146 -19.03 -2.28 6.11
N ARG A 147 -19.72 -1.30 6.69
CA ARG A 147 -19.61 0.12 6.37
C ARG A 147 -19.26 0.90 7.62
N ALA A 148 -18.67 2.09 7.49
CA ALA A 148 -18.26 2.95 8.59
C ALA A 148 -19.31 3.10 9.72
N PRO A 149 -20.62 3.28 9.44
CA PRO A 149 -21.64 3.33 10.50
C PRO A 149 -21.75 2.05 11.34
N ASP A 150 -21.45 0.88 10.77
CA ASP A 150 -21.56 -0.41 11.45
C ASP A 150 -20.54 -0.59 12.57
N PHE A 151 -19.42 0.14 12.50
CA PHE A 151 -18.33 0.07 13.48
C PHE A 151 -18.64 0.84 14.76
N ILE A 152 -19.45 1.91 14.66
CA ILE A 152 -19.65 2.86 15.77
C ILE A 152 -20.21 2.15 17.01
N GLY A 153 -19.54 2.37 18.14
CA GLY A 153 -19.87 1.78 19.43
C GLY A 153 -19.46 0.31 19.58
N LYS A 154 -18.86 -0.32 18.57
CA LYS A 154 -18.45 -1.73 18.61
C LYS A 154 -16.95 -1.90 18.71
N ASP A 155 -16.51 -2.99 19.32
CA ASP A 155 -15.16 -3.51 19.23
C ASP A 155 -15.01 -4.40 17.98
N HIS A 156 -13.79 -4.58 17.48
CA HIS A 156 -13.54 -5.43 16.30
C HIS A 156 -13.99 -6.89 16.49
N SER A 157 -13.98 -7.41 17.72
CA SER A 157 -14.49 -8.77 18.04
C SER A 157 -15.99 -8.90 17.80
N GLU A 158 -16.75 -7.80 17.90
CA GLU A 158 -18.20 -7.76 17.68
C GLU A 158 -18.54 -7.60 16.17
N LEU A 159 -17.54 -7.41 15.32
CA LEU A 159 -17.66 -7.17 13.87
C LEU A 159 -17.28 -8.38 13.00
N ASN A 160 -17.12 -9.57 13.59
CA ASN A 160 -16.62 -10.77 12.92
C ASN A 160 -15.24 -10.56 12.26
N MET A 161 -14.42 -9.65 12.80
CA MET A 161 -13.04 -9.48 12.32
C MET A 161 -12.18 -10.69 12.73
N PRO A 162 -11.09 -10.97 11.99
CA PRO A 162 -10.17 -12.05 12.36
C PRO A 162 -9.71 -11.93 13.81
N ARG A 163 -9.83 -13.04 14.57
CA ARG A 163 -9.55 -13.05 16.01
C ARG A 163 -8.11 -12.67 16.34
N GLU A 164 -7.17 -13.09 15.51
CA GLU A 164 -5.75 -12.77 15.63
C GLU A 164 -5.51 -11.25 15.54
N LEU A 165 -6.09 -10.60 14.53
CA LEU A 165 -5.99 -9.15 14.34
C LEU A 165 -6.69 -8.38 15.45
N THR A 166 -7.88 -8.84 15.86
CA THR A 166 -8.61 -8.22 16.98
C THR A 166 -7.77 -8.23 18.26
N THR A 167 -7.14 -9.36 18.57
CA THR A 167 -6.26 -9.49 19.74
C THR A 167 -5.04 -8.58 19.61
N LYS A 168 -4.44 -8.51 18.42
CA LYS A 168 -3.32 -7.61 18.12
C LYS A 168 -3.69 -6.14 18.32
N TRP A 169 -4.78 -5.67 17.71
CA TRP A 169 -5.22 -4.28 17.83
C TRP A 169 -5.58 -3.90 19.27
N GLN A 170 -6.29 -4.77 19.99
CA GLN A 170 -6.59 -4.55 21.42
C GLN A 170 -5.32 -4.47 22.27
N SER A 171 -4.30 -5.28 21.96
CA SER A 171 -2.99 -5.18 22.62
C SER A 171 -2.34 -3.83 22.37
N VAL A 172 -2.36 -3.34 21.13
CA VAL A 172 -1.77 -2.03 20.79
C VAL A 172 -2.52 -0.89 21.47
N TYR A 173 -3.87 -0.88 21.41
CA TYR A 173 -4.65 0.18 22.05
C TYR A 173 -4.44 0.19 23.57
N ARG A 174 -4.36 -1.00 24.20
CA ARG A 174 -4.03 -1.11 25.62
C ARG A 174 -2.68 -0.47 25.94
N THR A 175 -1.63 -0.81 25.18
CA THR A 175 -0.31 -0.22 25.34
C THR A 175 -0.37 1.29 25.24
N VAL A 176 -1.05 1.84 24.23
CA VAL A 176 -1.19 3.31 24.07
C VAL A 176 -1.93 3.94 25.26
N PHE A 177 -3.01 3.32 25.76
CA PHE A 177 -3.75 3.83 26.92
C PHE A 177 -2.95 3.76 28.23
N GLU A 178 -2.08 2.78 28.38
CA GLU A 178 -1.27 2.55 29.59
C GLU A 178 0.03 3.37 29.59
N SER A 179 0.74 3.45 28.45
CA SER A 179 2.01 4.16 28.34
C SER A 179 1.86 5.63 27.98
N GLY A 180 0.80 6.01 27.25
CA GLY A 180 0.68 7.33 26.64
C GLY A 180 1.66 7.56 25.48
N GLU A 181 2.24 6.50 24.92
CA GLU A 181 3.15 6.57 23.78
C GLU A 181 2.45 6.19 22.48
N THR A 182 2.96 6.69 21.35
CA THR A 182 2.50 6.30 20.02
C THR A 182 3.04 4.91 19.68
N VAL A 183 2.18 4.05 19.13
CA VAL A 183 2.57 2.72 18.64
C VAL A 183 2.33 2.64 17.14
N GLU A 184 3.32 2.11 16.42
CA GLU A 184 3.25 1.80 14.99
C GLU A 184 3.49 0.33 14.78
N ASP A 185 2.69 -0.29 13.92
CA ASP A 185 2.82 -1.71 13.59
C ASP A 185 2.17 -1.98 12.22
N GLU A 186 2.50 -3.13 11.63
CA GLU A 186 1.99 -3.57 10.35
C GLU A 186 1.05 -4.78 10.50
N PHE A 187 0.04 -4.88 9.66
CA PHE A 187 -0.79 -6.08 9.60
C PHE A 187 -1.20 -6.41 8.17
N GLU A 188 -1.56 -7.67 7.98
CA GLU A 188 -2.18 -8.14 6.74
C GLU A 188 -3.67 -8.31 6.94
N PHE A 189 -4.44 -7.92 5.95
CA PHE A 189 -5.89 -8.03 5.99
C PHE A 189 -6.41 -8.57 4.67
N MET A 190 -7.30 -9.57 4.76
CA MET A 190 -7.98 -10.13 3.60
C MET A 190 -9.12 -9.19 3.18
N THR A 191 -8.97 -8.54 2.03
CA THR A 191 -10.02 -7.71 1.42
C THR A 191 -10.75 -8.49 0.32
N PRO A 192 -11.89 -8.00 -0.20
CA PRO A 192 -12.54 -8.60 -1.38
C PRO A 192 -11.64 -8.68 -2.62
N THR A 193 -10.59 -7.85 -2.69
CA THR A 193 -9.63 -7.82 -3.80
C THR A 193 -8.37 -8.65 -3.56
N GLY A 194 -8.30 -9.37 -2.43
CA GLY A 194 -7.13 -10.13 -1.99
C GLY A 194 -6.48 -9.57 -0.73
N VAL A 195 -5.34 -10.14 -0.36
CA VAL A 195 -4.56 -9.71 0.81
C VAL A 195 -3.96 -8.34 0.56
N ARG A 196 -4.08 -7.46 1.56
CA ARG A 196 -3.46 -6.13 1.59
C ARG A 196 -2.59 -5.99 2.83
N HIS A 197 -1.55 -5.18 2.73
CA HIS A 197 -0.66 -4.84 3.84
C HIS A 197 -0.97 -3.43 4.32
N PHE A 198 -1.15 -3.27 5.62
CA PHE A 198 -1.42 -1.99 6.25
C PHE A 198 -0.33 -1.64 7.25
N LEU A 199 0.10 -0.38 7.23
CA LEU A 199 0.83 0.24 8.32
C LEU A 199 -0.17 1.06 9.13
N PHE A 200 -0.29 0.80 10.43
CA PHE A 200 -1.11 1.63 11.29
C PHE A 200 -0.30 2.32 12.37
N ARG A 201 -0.79 3.51 12.72
CA ARG A 201 -0.22 4.38 13.74
C ARG A 201 -1.31 4.76 14.72
N ALA A 202 -1.18 4.27 15.95
CA ALA A 202 -2.08 4.55 17.06
C ALA A 202 -1.47 5.63 17.96
N VAL A 203 -2.13 6.78 18.02
CA VAL A 203 -1.69 7.99 18.74
C VAL A 203 -2.63 8.25 19.92
N PRO A 204 -2.11 8.51 21.13
CA PRO A 204 -2.93 8.87 22.28
C PRO A 204 -3.46 10.30 22.15
N GLU A 205 -4.74 10.49 22.46
CA GLU A 205 -5.36 11.81 22.61
C GLU A 205 -5.61 12.06 24.09
N PHE A 206 -4.92 13.06 24.64
CA PHE A 206 -4.95 13.39 26.07
C PHE A 206 -6.10 14.34 26.41
N GLY A 207 -6.70 14.12 27.58
CA GLY A 207 -7.59 15.09 28.21
C GLY A 207 -6.84 16.19 28.97
N GLU A 208 -7.58 17.14 29.54
CA GLU A 208 -7.03 18.22 30.38
C GLU A 208 -6.31 17.69 31.63
N ASP A 209 -6.62 16.47 32.07
CA ASP A 209 -6.03 15.77 33.20
C ASP A 209 -4.76 14.97 32.86
N ALA A 210 -4.20 15.18 31.66
CA ALA A 210 -3.07 14.43 31.12
C ALA A 210 -3.28 12.90 31.02
N ALA A 211 -4.52 12.42 31.20
CA ALA A 211 -4.88 11.03 30.98
C ALA A 211 -5.23 10.82 29.50
N VAL A 212 -4.85 9.67 28.94
CA VAL A 212 -5.27 9.29 27.58
C VAL A 212 -6.79 9.08 27.58
N ARG A 213 -7.53 9.86 26.79
CA ARG A 213 -9.00 9.79 26.72
C ARG A 213 -9.46 8.89 25.58
N THR A 214 -8.82 9.05 24.43
CA THR A 214 -9.11 8.28 23.22
C THR A 214 -7.80 7.93 22.51
N VAL A 215 -7.88 6.98 21.59
CA VAL A 215 -6.78 6.64 20.69
C VAL A 215 -7.21 6.95 19.27
N LEU A 216 -6.45 7.80 18.58
CA LEU A 216 -6.60 8.06 17.16
C LEU A 216 -5.71 7.09 16.39
N ASN A 217 -6.31 6.34 15.48
CA ASN A 217 -5.61 5.41 14.61
C ASN A 217 -5.69 5.90 13.17
N ALA A 218 -4.56 5.86 12.47
CA ALA A 218 -4.49 6.01 11.03
C ALA A 218 -3.85 4.76 10.43
N ALA A 219 -4.57 4.04 9.58
CA ALA A 219 -4.09 2.87 8.87
C ALA A 219 -4.01 3.15 7.36
N ARG A 220 -2.80 3.00 6.81
CA ARG A 220 -2.48 3.22 5.40
C ARG A 220 -2.23 1.90 4.70
N ASP A 221 -2.83 1.71 3.53
CA ASP A 221 -2.49 0.60 2.64
C ASP A 221 -1.08 0.83 2.05
N ILE A 222 -0.15 -0.05 2.39
CA ILE A 222 1.23 -0.05 1.91
C ILE A 222 1.51 -1.21 0.95
N SER A 223 0.47 -1.87 0.42
CA SER A 223 0.62 -3.03 -0.47
C SER A 223 1.46 -2.70 -1.71
N GLN A 224 1.18 -1.56 -2.36
CA GLN A 224 1.95 -1.12 -3.53
C GLN A 224 3.42 -0.84 -3.18
N LEU A 225 3.68 -0.28 -2.00
CA LEU A 225 5.04 -0.04 -1.53
C LEU A 225 5.78 -1.37 -1.30
N LYS A 226 5.13 -2.35 -0.66
CA LYS A 226 5.72 -3.69 -0.47
C LYS A 226 5.96 -4.44 -1.78
N ASP A 227 5.04 -4.33 -2.73
CA ASP A 227 5.20 -4.94 -4.05
C ASP A 227 6.37 -4.31 -4.82
N LEU A 228 6.47 -2.99 -4.81
CA LEU A 228 7.61 -2.28 -5.42
C LEU A 228 8.92 -2.62 -4.72
N GLN A 229 8.92 -2.69 -3.39
CA GLN A 229 10.10 -3.11 -2.62
C GLN A 229 10.54 -4.53 -3.02
N ARG A 230 9.59 -5.48 -3.12
CA ARG A 230 9.88 -6.85 -3.57
C ARG A 230 10.44 -6.87 -4.99
N GLN A 231 9.89 -6.06 -5.90
CA GLN A 231 10.41 -5.94 -7.27
C GLN A 231 11.82 -5.36 -7.29
N LEU A 232 12.10 -4.32 -6.49
CA LEU A 232 13.43 -3.74 -6.35
C LEU A 232 14.42 -4.74 -5.75
N GLU A 233 14.01 -5.53 -4.76
CA GLU A 233 14.82 -6.61 -4.18
C GLU A 233 15.15 -7.67 -5.23
N VAL A 234 14.18 -8.09 -6.05
CA VAL A 234 14.43 -9.04 -7.15
C VAL A 234 15.38 -8.44 -8.19
N LEU A 235 15.17 -7.19 -8.61
CA LEU A 235 16.05 -6.50 -9.55
C LEU A 235 17.47 -6.31 -8.99
N ALA A 236 17.60 -6.11 -7.68
CA ALA A 236 18.89 -5.98 -7.01
C ALA A 236 19.61 -7.34 -6.86
N GLN A 237 18.88 -8.46 -6.88
CA GLN A 237 19.42 -9.79 -6.62
C GLN A 237 19.62 -10.66 -7.86
N THR A 238 18.90 -10.35 -8.96
CA THR A 238 18.90 -11.18 -10.16
C THR A 238 19.55 -10.49 -11.35
N ASP A 239 20.02 -11.28 -12.31
CA ASP A 239 20.44 -10.81 -13.62
C ASP A 239 19.21 -10.46 -14.46
N SER A 240 19.19 -9.25 -15.02
CA SER A 240 18.02 -8.70 -15.73
C SER A 240 17.60 -9.50 -16.96
N LEU A 241 18.52 -10.23 -17.61
CA LEU A 241 18.22 -11.02 -18.80
C LEU A 241 17.75 -12.43 -18.43
N THR A 242 18.47 -13.08 -17.52
CA THR A 242 18.30 -14.51 -17.24
C THR A 242 17.49 -14.80 -15.99
N SER A 243 17.15 -13.81 -15.17
CA SER A 243 16.46 -13.96 -13.87
C SER A 243 17.11 -14.95 -12.89
N LEU A 244 18.32 -15.43 -13.17
CA LEU A 244 19.18 -16.12 -12.20
C LEU A 244 19.72 -15.11 -11.21
N LEU A 245 20.39 -15.56 -10.14
CA LEU A 245 21.12 -14.64 -9.28
C LEU A 245 22.14 -13.84 -10.12
N ASN A 246 22.32 -12.56 -9.79
CA ASN A 246 23.45 -11.80 -10.30
C ASN A 246 24.72 -12.16 -9.53
N ARG A 247 25.88 -11.70 -10.02
CA ARG A 247 27.19 -11.92 -9.38
C ARG A 247 27.17 -11.58 -7.88
N ARG A 248 26.61 -10.43 -7.50
CA ARG A 248 26.60 -9.99 -6.10
C ARG A 248 25.82 -10.96 -5.20
N SER A 249 24.62 -11.34 -5.60
CA SER A 249 23.81 -12.27 -4.80
C SER A 249 24.36 -13.70 -4.79
N PHE A 250 25.05 -14.11 -5.86
CA PHE A 250 25.80 -15.35 -5.87
C PHE A 250 26.92 -15.33 -4.83
N GLU A 251 27.74 -14.27 -4.80
CA GLU A 251 28.81 -14.12 -3.82
C GLU A 251 28.28 -14.07 -2.38
N ASP A 252 27.17 -13.37 -2.13
CA ASP A 252 26.53 -13.33 -0.81
C ASP A 252 25.99 -14.70 -0.37
N ARG A 253 25.47 -15.52 -1.30
CA ARG A 253 25.04 -16.90 -1.01
C ARG A 253 26.23 -17.82 -0.80
N MET A 254 27.25 -17.75 -1.66
CA MET A 254 28.51 -18.48 -1.54
C MET A 254 29.17 -18.24 -0.18
N ASN A 255 29.29 -16.99 0.27
CA ASN A 255 29.90 -16.67 1.57
C ASN A 255 29.20 -17.36 2.75
N ARG A 256 27.86 -17.47 2.70
CA ARG A 256 27.08 -18.17 3.73
C ARG A 256 27.35 -19.67 3.73
N GLU A 257 27.39 -20.29 2.56
CA GLU A 257 27.67 -21.73 2.45
C GLU A 257 29.14 -22.07 2.75
N LEU A 258 30.10 -21.22 2.37
CA LEU A 258 31.51 -21.39 2.75
C LEU A 258 31.71 -21.32 4.27
N ALA A 259 30.97 -20.45 4.97
CA ALA A 259 31.00 -20.41 6.42
C ALA A 259 30.51 -21.74 7.05
N ARG A 260 29.47 -22.36 6.49
CA ARG A 260 29.00 -23.70 6.91
C ARG A 260 30.06 -24.77 6.67
N VAL A 261 30.68 -24.78 5.48
CA VAL A 261 31.75 -25.74 5.14
C VAL A 261 32.94 -25.59 6.09
N ALA A 262 33.37 -24.37 6.40
CA ALA A 262 34.46 -24.10 7.34
C ALA A 262 34.16 -24.59 8.76
N GLN A 263 32.88 -24.64 9.15
CA GLN A 263 32.40 -25.16 10.43
C GLN A 263 32.15 -26.69 10.41
N GLY A 264 32.27 -27.33 9.25
CA GLY A 264 31.97 -28.76 9.08
C GLY A 264 30.48 -29.08 9.06
N GLU A 265 29.62 -28.09 8.78
CA GLU A 265 28.15 -28.20 8.83
C GLU A 265 27.51 -28.53 7.46
N GLY A 266 28.30 -28.98 6.49
CA GLY A 266 27.83 -29.32 5.15
C GLY A 266 28.94 -29.35 4.10
N THR A 267 28.55 -29.62 2.86
CA THR A 267 29.42 -29.55 1.68
C THR A 267 28.87 -28.54 0.67
N LEU A 268 29.77 -27.98 -0.14
CA LEU A 268 29.40 -27.10 -1.24
C LEU A 268 30.26 -27.47 -2.44
N THR A 269 29.64 -27.67 -3.59
CA THR A 269 30.34 -27.85 -4.87
C THR A 269 29.96 -26.76 -5.84
N VAL A 270 30.96 -26.14 -6.46
CA VAL A 270 30.78 -25.03 -7.39
C VAL A 270 31.08 -25.50 -8.80
N LEU A 271 30.13 -25.24 -9.70
CA LEU A 271 30.29 -25.40 -11.14
C LEU A 271 30.42 -24.02 -11.76
N LEU A 272 31.42 -23.81 -12.60
CA LEU A 272 31.55 -22.62 -13.45
C LEU A 272 31.38 -23.04 -14.90
N LEU A 273 30.40 -22.43 -15.57
CA LEU A 273 30.02 -22.73 -16.93
C LEU A 273 30.31 -21.53 -17.82
N ASP A 274 30.85 -21.79 -19.00
CA ASP A 274 31.09 -20.80 -20.05
C ASP A 274 30.48 -21.31 -21.36
N VAL A 275 29.74 -20.44 -22.05
CA VAL A 275 29.07 -20.79 -23.32
C VAL A 275 30.08 -20.83 -24.46
N ASP A 276 30.22 -22.01 -25.08
CA ASP A 276 31.21 -22.22 -26.13
C ASP A 276 30.89 -21.36 -27.37
N ASN A 277 31.91 -20.63 -27.84
CA ASN A 277 31.84 -19.77 -29.03
C ASN A 277 30.71 -18.72 -29.00
N PHE A 278 30.27 -18.27 -27.83
CA PHE A 278 29.17 -17.30 -27.69
C PHE A 278 29.35 -16.01 -28.51
N LYS A 279 30.58 -15.49 -28.57
CA LYS A 279 30.89 -14.33 -29.40
C LYS A 279 30.58 -14.57 -30.89
N ALA A 280 30.89 -15.76 -31.42
CA ALA A 280 30.61 -16.10 -32.81
C ALA A 280 29.09 -16.16 -33.08
N ILE A 281 28.30 -16.63 -32.11
CA ILE A 281 26.83 -16.62 -32.18
C ILE A 281 26.33 -15.18 -32.30
N ASN A 282 26.81 -14.27 -31.43
CA ASN A 282 26.44 -12.86 -31.49
C ASN A 282 26.87 -12.20 -32.81
N ASP A 283 28.09 -12.48 -33.28
CA ASP A 283 28.62 -11.90 -34.51
C ASP A 283 27.86 -12.39 -35.76
N GLN A 284 27.38 -13.65 -35.75
CA GLN A 284 26.70 -14.27 -36.89
C GLN A 284 25.19 -14.03 -36.90
N PHE A 285 24.53 -14.09 -35.74
CA PHE A 285 23.06 -14.06 -35.62
C PHE A 285 22.52 -12.84 -34.86
N GLY A 286 23.41 -11.98 -34.36
CA GLY A 286 23.06 -10.78 -33.61
C GLY A 286 22.89 -11.00 -32.11
N HIS A 287 22.93 -9.91 -31.35
CA HIS A 287 22.83 -9.94 -29.88
C HIS A 287 21.51 -10.55 -29.36
N SER A 288 20.40 -10.34 -30.05
CA SER A 288 19.11 -10.94 -29.65
C SER A 288 19.16 -12.47 -29.67
N ALA A 289 19.87 -13.07 -30.62
CA ALA A 289 20.02 -14.52 -30.68
C ALA A 289 20.94 -15.03 -29.55
N GLY A 290 21.97 -14.28 -29.19
CA GLY A 290 22.78 -14.57 -28.00
C GLY A 290 21.97 -14.46 -26.71
N ASP A 291 21.10 -13.45 -26.60
CA ASP A 291 20.22 -13.28 -25.45
C ASP A 291 19.27 -14.48 -25.30
N ASP A 292 18.68 -14.97 -26.40
CA ASP A 292 17.83 -16.17 -26.41
C ASP A 292 18.59 -17.42 -25.94
N VAL A 293 19.85 -17.59 -26.36
CA VAL A 293 20.72 -18.68 -25.89
C VAL A 293 20.94 -18.60 -24.38
N LEU A 294 21.26 -17.42 -23.85
CA LEU A 294 21.50 -17.21 -22.42
C LEU A 294 20.24 -17.47 -21.59
N ILE A 295 19.07 -17.05 -22.07
CA ILE A 295 17.77 -17.32 -21.44
C ILE A 295 17.49 -18.82 -21.42
N ALA A 296 17.75 -19.52 -22.53
CA ALA A 296 17.53 -20.96 -22.64
C ALA A 296 18.43 -21.76 -21.68
N ILE A 297 19.72 -21.42 -21.60
CA ILE A 297 20.67 -22.03 -20.65
C ILE A 297 20.22 -21.77 -19.21
N ALA A 298 19.82 -20.54 -18.88
CA ALA A 298 19.29 -20.24 -17.55
C ALA A 298 18.05 -21.07 -17.19
N GLY A 299 17.18 -21.33 -18.17
CA GLY A 299 16.04 -22.23 -18.02
C GLY A 299 16.45 -23.67 -17.71
N VAL A 300 17.50 -24.19 -18.37
CA VAL A 300 18.07 -25.52 -18.07
C VAL A 300 18.60 -25.56 -16.64
N LEU A 301 19.41 -24.58 -16.24
CA LEU A 301 19.98 -24.53 -14.89
C LEU A 301 18.89 -24.53 -13.82
N ARG A 302 17.84 -23.73 -13.97
CA ARG A 302 16.72 -23.70 -13.00
C ARG A 302 15.96 -25.02 -12.87
N GLN A 303 15.95 -25.84 -13.92
CA GLN A 303 15.22 -27.11 -13.92
C GLN A 303 16.06 -28.29 -13.42
N GLU A 304 17.39 -28.20 -13.51
CA GLU A 304 18.29 -29.28 -13.10
C GLU A 304 18.75 -29.18 -11.65
N ILE A 305 18.71 -28.00 -11.04
CA ILE A 305 19.14 -27.78 -9.65
C ILE A 305 18.00 -27.99 -8.66
N GLN A 306 18.33 -28.33 -7.41
CA GLN A 306 17.36 -28.47 -6.34
C GLN A 306 16.97 -27.11 -5.72
N VAL A 307 15.95 -27.11 -4.84
CA VAL A 307 15.46 -25.89 -4.14
C VAL A 307 16.52 -25.21 -3.27
N HIS A 308 17.47 -25.96 -2.72
CA HIS A 308 18.51 -25.43 -1.83
C HIS A 308 19.79 -25.00 -2.57
N ASP A 309 19.94 -25.45 -3.81
CA ASP A 309 21.00 -25.05 -4.74
C ASP A 309 20.72 -23.65 -5.27
N PHE A 310 21.73 -23.05 -5.91
CA PHE A 310 21.60 -21.73 -6.49
C PHE A 310 22.41 -21.59 -7.77
N ALA A 311 21.81 -20.93 -8.76
CA ALA A 311 22.45 -20.64 -10.03
C ALA A 311 22.47 -19.13 -10.30
N ALA A 312 23.54 -18.67 -10.95
CA ALA A 312 23.79 -17.28 -11.23
C ALA A 312 24.37 -17.08 -12.64
N ARG A 313 24.16 -15.88 -13.19
CA ARG A 313 24.98 -15.38 -14.30
C ARG A 313 25.96 -14.36 -13.75
N LEU A 314 27.26 -14.64 -13.89
CA LEU A 314 28.31 -13.77 -13.36
C LEU A 314 28.58 -12.57 -14.28
N GLY A 315 28.29 -12.72 -15.57
CA GLY A 315 28.38 -11.68 -16.59
C GLY A 315 28.70 -12.30 -17.95
N GLY A 316 28.36 -11.62 -19.05
CA GLY A 316 28.65 -12.12 -20.40
C GLY A 316 28.01 -13.49 -20.65
N ASP A 317 28.85 -14.49 -20.96
CA ASP A 317 28.54 -15.90 -21.19
C ASP A 317 28.86 -16.82 -19.99
N GLU A 318 29.18 -16.26 -18.83
CA GLU A 318 29.57 -17.04 -17.65
C GLU A 318 28.39 -17.27 -16.69
N PHE A 319 28.14 -18.53 -16.38
CA PHE A 319 27.18 -18.98 -15.38
C PHE A 319 27.88 -19.72 -14.25
N CYS A 320 27.31 -19.69 -13.06
CA CYS A 320 27.84 -20.43 -11.92
C CYS A 320 26.71 -21.10 -11.14
N VAL A 321 26.97 -22.30 -10.64
CA VAL A 321 26.02 -23.09 -9.85
C VAL A 321 26.70 -23.52 -8.56
N GLY A 322 26.04 -23.28 -7.43
CA GLY A 322 26.40 -23.86 -6.13
C GLY A 322 25.46 -25.01 -5.80
N LEU A 323 26.01 -26.22 -5.70
CA LEU A 323 25.33 -27.44 -5.26
C LEU A 323 25.60 -27.63 -3.76
N VAL A 324 24.56 -27.58 -2.95
CA VAL A 324 24.67 -27.60 -1.48
C VAL A 324 24.37 -29.00 -0.97
N ASP A 325 25.27 -29.56 -0.15
CA ASP A 325 25.12 -30.87 0.48
C ASP A 325 24.92 -32.04 -0.52
N ALA A 326 25.32 -31.86 -1.78
CA ALA A 326 25.22 -32.86 -2.84
C ALA A 326 26.39 -33.87 -2.79
N ASP A 327 26.08 -35.14 -3.04
CA ASP A 327 27.10 -36.20 -3.10
C ASP A 327 27.81 -36.25 -4.48
N PRO A 328 28.99 -36.91 -4.60
CA PRO A 328 29.73 -36.97 -5.86
C PRO A 328 28.97 -37.59 -7.04
N ALA A 329 28.05 -38.53 -6.78
CA ALA A 329 27.27 -39.18 -7.85
C ALA A 329 26.19 -38.23 -8.37
N GLU A 330 25.52 -37.51 -7.46
CA GLU A 330 24.57 -36.46 -7.78
C GLU A 330 25.21 -35.32 -8.56
N ILE A 331 26.36 -34.83 -8.09
CA ILE A 331 27.15 -33.78 -8.74
C ILE A 331 27.46 -34.15 -10.20
N ASN A 332 27.96 -35.37 -10.42
CA ASN A 332 28.26 -35.87 -11.77
C ASN A 332 26.99 -35.97 -12.63
N THR A 333 25.90 -36.44 -12.04
CA THR A 333 24.60 -36.59 -12.73
C THR A 333 24.02 -35.24 -13.15
N ILE A 334 24.08 -34.22 -12.27
CA ILE A 334 23.65 -32.86 -12.59
C ILE A 334 24.54 -32.26 -13.68
N THR A 335 25.86 -32.38 -13.55
CA THR A 335 26.82 -31.86 -14.53
C THR A 335 26.58 -32.44 -15.92
N HIS A 336 26.39 -33.77 -16.02
CA HIS A 336 26.12 -34.44 -17.28
C HIS A 336 24.76 -34.03 -17.87
N ARG A 337 23.70 -33.95 -17.04
CA ARG A 337 22.37 -33.53 -17.50
C ARG A 337 22.38 -32.09 -18.02
N VAL A 338 23.05 -31.18 -17.32
CA VAL A 338 23.19 -29.79 -17.77
C VAL A 338 23.87 -29.74 -19.14
N ARG A 339 24.99 -30.43 -19.34
CA ARG A 339 25.65 -30.48 -20.66
C ARG A 339 24.74 -31.03 -21.75
N ALA A 340 24.17 -32.21 -21.53
CA ALA A 340 23.31 -32.86 -22.52
C ALA A 340 22.10 -32.00 -22.90
N ARG A 341 21.47 -31.35 -21.92
CA ARG A 341 20.31 -30.48 -22.16
C ARG A 341 20.68 -29.17 -22.86
N VAL A 342 21.87 -28.63 -22.60
CA VAL A 342 22.39 -27.46 -23.33
C VAL A 342 22.68 -27.82 -24.79
N ASP A 343 23.33 -28.96 -25.04
CA ASP A 343 23.63 -29.46 -26.40
C ASP A 343 22.35 -29.74 -27.23
N ASP A 344 21.26 -30.08 -26.55
CA ASP A 344 19.95 -30.32 -27.14
C ASP A 344 19.03 -29.08 -27.18
N LEU A 345 19.53 -27.89 -26.81
CA LEU A 345 18.72 -26.66 -26.88
C LEU A 345 18.28 -26.37 -28.32
N VAL A 346 17.02 -25.97 -28.42
CA VAL A 346 16.37 -25.58 -29.67
C VAL A 346 15.84 -24.15 -29.60
N ASP A 347 15.78 -23.47 -30.74
CA ASP A 347 15.17 -22.16 -30.86
C ASP A 347 13.62 -22.23 -30.85
N SER A 348 12.98 -21.05 -30.95
CA SER A 348 11.51 -20.92 -31.02
C SER A 348 10.88 -21.61 -32.24
N THR A 349 11.68 -21.95 -33.25
CA THR A 349 11.28 -22.68 -34.46
C THR A 349 11.66 -24.17 -34.43
N ARG A 350 12.14 -24.68 -33.28
CA ARG A 350 12.59 -26.06 -33.02
C ARG A 350 13.84 -26.49 -33.79
N HIS A 351 14.67 -25.56 -34.24
CA HIS A 351 15.99 -25.90 -34.77
C HIS A 351 17.01 -25.98 -33.63
N LYS A 352 17.92 -26.97 -33.67
CA LYS A 352 19.03 -27.06 -32.71
C LYS A 352 19.88 -25.80 -32.79
N LEU A 353 20.11 -25.17 -31.64
CA LEU A 353 20.99 -24.01 -31.52
C LEU A 353 22.46 -24.39 -31.74
N GLY A 354 22.82 -25.66 -31.48
CA GLY A 354 24.19 -26.17 -31.67
C GLY A 354 25.19 -25.51 -30.72
N VAL A 355 24.75 -25.23 -29.49
CA VAL A 355 25.54 -24.54 -28.47
C VAL A 355 25.97 -25.55 -27.42
N GLY A 356 27.25 -25.49 -27.03
CA GLY A 356 27.81 -26.27 -25.92
C GLY A 356 28.23 -25.37 -24.75
N VAL A 357 28.55 -26.00 -23.63
CA VAL A 357 29.12 -25.33 -22.45
C VAL A 357 30.35 -26.07 -21.95
N SER A 358 31.39 -25.31 -21.65
CA SER A 358 32.56 -25.77 -20.90
C SER A 358 32.27 -25.63 -19.41
N ILE A 359 32.49 -26.68 -18.59
CA ILE A 359 32.14 -26.70 -17.16
C ILE A 359 33.34 -27.10 -16.29
N GLY A 360 33.88 -26.13 -15.56
CA GLY A 360 34.77 -26.40 -14.44
C GLY A 360 33.97 -26.78 -13.19
N LEU A 361 34.53 -27.65 -12.36
CA LEU A 361 33.90 -28.07 -11.10
C LEU A 361 34.93 -28.15 -9.97
N VAL A 362 34.58 -27.64 -8.78
CA VAL A 362 35.41 -27.79 -7.58
C VAL A 362 34.52 -27.91 -6.33
N SER A 363 34.88 -28.79 -5.41
CA SER A 363 34.29 -28.79 -4.07
C SER A 363 34.99 -27.75 -3.20
N ALA A 364 34.22 -27.02 -2.38
CA ALA A 364 34.74 -26.10 -1.40
C ALA A 364 35.47 -26.87 -0.29
N GLU A 365 36.59 -26.33 0.14
CA GLU A 365 37.43 -26.88 1.19
C GLU A 365 37.27 -26.04 2.48
N PRO A 366 37.37 -26.63 3.68
CA PRO A 366 37.33 -25.86 4.93
C PRO A 366 38.42 -24.78 5.05
N THR A 367 39.47 -24.87 4.22
CA THR A 367 40.57 -23.90 4.14
C THR A 367 40.30 -22.71 3.24
N ASP A 368 39.20 -22.72 2.47
CA ASP A 368 38.81 -21.60 1.60
C ASP A 368 38.41 -20.39 2.44
N ARG A 369 39.04 -19.24 2.16
CA ARG A 369 38.84 -18.02 2.95
C ARG A 369 37.89 -17.04 2.29
N SER A 370 37.69 -17.18 0.99
CA SER A 370 36.87 -16.27 0.19
C SER A 370 36.25 -16.96 -1.02
N VAL A 371 35.17 -16.38 -1.53
CA VAL A 371 34.56 -16.80 -2.81
C VAL A 371 35.57 -16.73 -3.95
N ALA A 372 36.47 -15.74 -3.92
CA ALA A 372 37.48 -15.55 -4.96
C ALA A 372 38.46 -16.74 -5.05
N ASP A 373 38.80 -17.37 -3.92
CA ASP A 373 39.68 -18.55 -3.89
C ASP A 373 39.04 -19.73 -4.66
N VAL A 374 37.76 -19.99 -4.36
CA VAL A 374 36.99 -21.06 -5.00
C VAL A 374 36.79 -20.78 -6.49
N LEU A 375 36.40 -19.54 -6.83
CA LEU A 375 36.20 -19.10 -8.21
C LEU A 375 37.48 -19.20 -9.05
N ALA A 376 38.64 -18.84 -8.47
CA ALA A 376 39.92 -18.95 -9.17
C ALA A 376 40.30 -20.42 -9.47
N ARG A 377 40.01 -21.35 -8.55
CA ARG A 377 40.26 -22.78 -8.80
C ARG A 377 39.36 -23.35 -9.87
N VAL A 378 38.05 -23.08 -9.80
CA VAL A 378 37.08 -23.61 -10.76
C VAL A 378 37.29 -23.02 -12.16
N ASP A 379 37.69 -21.75 -12.27
CA ASP A 379 38.05 -21.10 -13.54
C ASP A 379 39.22 -21.79 -14.23
N GLY A 380 40.28 -22.12 -13.49
CA GLY A 380 41.41 -22.87 -14.03
C GLY A 380 41.02 -24.25 -14.59
N LEU A 381 40.01 -24.90 -14.00
CA LEU A 381 39.49 -26.19 -14.47
C LEU A 381 38.58 -26.01 -15.70
N MET A 382 37.70 -25.01 -15.68
CA MET A 382 36.84 -24.66 -16.81
C MET A 382 37.68 -24.32 -18.06
N TYR A 383 38.72 -23.49 -17.90
CA TYR A 383 39.59 -23.09 -19.01
C TYR A 383 40.34 -24.28 -19.63
N ARG A 384 40.78 -25.24 -18.81
CA ARG A 384 41.41 -26.48 -19.30
C ARG A 384 40.43 -27.31 -20.13
N GLU A 385 39.19 -27.42 -19.68
CA GLU A 385 38.15 -28.12 -20.43
C GLU A 385 37.84 -27.42 -21.76
N LYS A 386 37.65 -26.10 -21.74
CA LYS A 386 37.41 -25.28 -22.94
C LYS A 386 38.52 -25.45 -23.97
N THR A 387 39.77 -25.50 -23.51
CA THR A 387 40.93 -25.75 -24.37
C THR A 387 40.92 -27.17 -24.95
N ARG A 388 40.53 -28.17 -24.17
CA ARG A 388 40.41 -29.58 -24.62
C ARG A 388 39.35 -29.72 -25.71
N LEU A 389 38.15 -29.16 -25.50
CA LEU A 389 37.04 -29.23 -26.45
C LEU A 389 37.40 -28.52 -27.77
N ARG A 390 38.05 -27.35 -27.70
CA ARG A 390 38.54 -26.65 -28.90
C ARG A 390 39.54 -27.47 -29.71
N ARG A 391 40.45 -28.20 -29.05
CA ARG A 391 41.40 -29.10 -29.75
C ARG A 391 40.70 -30.29 -30.38
N ALA A 392 39.78 -30.95 -29.65
CA ALA A 392 39.02 -32.08 -30.18
C ALA A 392 38.23 -31.70 -31.45
N ASN A 393 37.61 -30.51 -31.45
CA ASN A 393 36.90 -29.99 -32.62
C ASN A 393 37.82 -29.62 -33.79
N ALA A 394 39.07 -29.18 -33.52
CA ALA A 394 40.05 -28.90 -34.55
C ALA A 394 40.65 -30.18 -35.19
N ASP A 395 40.77 -31.25 -34.39
CA ASP A 395 41.37 -32.53 -34.82
C ASP A 395 40.35 -33.51 -35.44
N GLY A 396 39.05 -33.16 -35.50
CA GLY A 396 38.02 -33.95 -36.20
C GLY A 396 37.66 -35.29 -35.54
N MET A 397 37.93 -35.46 -34.24
CA MET A 397 37.58 -36.67 -33.49
C MET A 397 36.15 -36.56 -32.93
N PRO A 398 35.22 -37.49 -33.26
CA PRO A 398 33.91 -37.52 -32.63
C PRO A 398 34.08 -37.90 -31.14
N GLY A 399 33.39 -37.15 -30.27
CA GLY A 399 33.51 -37.24 -28.81
C GLY A 399 33.42 -38.68 -28.28
N GLY A 400 34.58 -39.22 -27.89
CA GLY A 400 34.66 -40.45 -27.11
C GLY A 400 34.86 -40.10 -25.64
N GLU A 401 33.92 -40.56 -24.81
CA GLU A 401 34.05 -40.59 -23.36
C GLU A 401 35.38 -41.24 -22.95
N ALA A 402 36.14 -40.54 -22.10
CA ALA A 402 37.23 -41.12 -21.33
C ALA A 402 37.12 -40.57 -19.89
N PRO A 403 37.40 -41.40 -18.87
CA PRO A 403 36.88 -41.20 -17.52
C PRO A 403 37.51 -39.99 -16.84
N LEU A 404 36.69 -39.28 -16.06
CA LEU A 404 37.15 -38.34 -15.05
C LEU A 404 38.05 -39.12 -14.07
N MET A 405 39.36 -38.86 -14.13
CA MET A 405 40.30 -39.37 -13.14
C MET A 405 40.15 -38.60 -11.83
N GLU A 406 40.23 -39.37 -10.74
CA GLU A 406 40.05 -39.05 -9.31
C GLU A 406 40.65 -37.74 -8.80
#